data_AF-A0A9W7A665-F1
#
_entry.id   AF-A0A9W7A665-F1
#
_cell.length_a   1.000
_cell.length_b   1.000
_cell.length_c   1.000
_cell.angle_alpha   90.00
_cell.angle_beta   90.00
_cell.angle_gamma   90.00
#
_symmetry.space_group_name_H-M   'P 1'
#
loop_
_entity.id
_entity.type
_entity.pdbx_description
1 polymer ?
#
loop_
_entity_poly.entity_id
_entity_poly.type
_entity_poly.pdbx_seq_one_letter_code
_entity_poly.pdbx_strand_id
1 'polypeptide(L)'
;MVKKAKNREATSHSKESQLIMGNGPKQKKPGSRSKLKKYKRACLTKHRAKDLDQIQDDIAKAKETGTDLSTMPFDDELPGGGQFYCFETNKHFTDNKALSDHKKTREYKRRVKQLKE
;
A
#
# COMPACT_ATOMS: atom_id res chain seq x y z
N MET A 1 -54.94 18.38 -62.30
CA MET A 1 -53.66 18.74 -62.96
C MET A 1 -52.74 19.25 -61.85
N VAL A 2 -51.55 18.76 -61.51
CA VAL A 2 -50.59 17.81 -62.08
C VAL A 2 -49.81 17.18 -60.91
N LYS A 3 -49.48 15.90 -61.08
CA LYS A 3 -48.62 15.05 -60.24
C LYS A 3 -47.27 15.70 -59.93
N LYS A 4 -46.74 15.54 -58.70
CA LYS A 4 -45.30 15.30 -58.52
C LYS A 4 -45.01 14.60 -57.18
N ALA A 5 -44.89 13.29 -57.26
CA ALA A 5 -44.11 12.52 -56.30
C ALA A 5 -42.65 13.01 -56.32
N LYS A 6 -42.03 13.17 -55.15
CA LYS A 6 -40.57 13.14 -55.01
C LYS A 6 -40.23 12.16 -53.90
N ASN A 7 -40.08 10.91 -54.32
CA ASN A 7 -39.14 9.97 -53.72
C ASN A 7 -37.78 10.68 -53.59
N ARG A 8 -37.21 10.69 -52.38
CA ARG A 8 -35.77 10.88 -52.20
C ARG A 8 -35.29 9.73 -51.34
N GLU A 9 -34.49 8.90 -51.99
CA GLU A 9 -33.90 7.67 -51.51
C GLU A 9 -33.19 7.87 -50.17
N ALA A 10 -33.38 6.89 -49.30
CA ALA A 10 -32.57 6.69 -48.12
C ALA A 10 -31.14 6.33 -48.58
N THR A 11 -30.22 7.29 -48.54
CA THR A 11 -28.79 6.98 -48.59
C THR A 11 -28.37 6.46 -47.22
N SER A 12 -28.30 5.13 -47.12
CA SER A 12 -27.68 4.42 -46.02
C SER A 12 -26.19 4.76 -45.97
N HIS A 13 -25.81 5.80 -45.23
CA HIS A 13 -24.43 5.96 -44.79
C HIS A 13 -24.19 4.97 -43.65
N SER A 14 -23.64 3.82 -44.02
CA SER A 14 -23.00 2.87 -43.12
C SER A 14 -22.03 3.65 -42.23
N LYS A 15 -22.39 3.81 -40.96
CA LYS A 15 -21.47 4.28 -39.92
C LYS A 15 -20.40 3.21 -39.74
N GLU A 16 -19.34 3.33 -40.52
CA GLU A 16 -18.12 2.57 -40.33
C GLU A 16 -17.59 2.93 -38.94
N SER A 17 -17.81 2.02 -38.00
CA SER A 17 -17.41 2.12 -36.61
C SER A 17 -15.90 2.23 -36.55
N GLN A 18 -15.40 3.46 -36.41
CA GLN A 18 -14.00 3.69 -36.06
C GLN A 18 -13.72 2.98 -34.74
N LEU A 19 -12.94 1.90 -34.81
CA LEU A 19 -12.37 1.22 -33.65
C LEU A 19 -11.48 2.23 -32.90
N ILE A 20 -11.98 2.71 -31.77
CA ILE A 20 -11.20 3.52 -30.83
C ILE A 20 -10.18 2.60 -30.19
N MET A 21 -8.96 2.57 -30.73
CA MET A 21 -7.82 1.85 -30.16
C MET A 21 -7.62 2.32 -28.71
N GLY A 22 -7.92 1.46 -27.75
CA GLY A 22 -7.83 1.77 -26.33
C GLY A 22 -6.39 2.08 -25.91
N ASN A 23 -6.18 3.21 -25.23
CA ASN A 23 -4.94 3.52 -24.53
C ASN A 23 -4.80 2.60 -23.30
N GLY A 24 -4.40 1.35 -23.52
CA GLY A 24 -4.01 0.44 -22.44
C GLY A 24 -2.80 0.97 -21.67
N PRO A 25 -2.64 0.61 -20.38
CA PRO A 25 -1.52 1.06 -19.58
C PRO A 25 -0.20 0.61 -20.22
N LYS A 26 0.62 1.59 -20.66
CA LYS A 26 1.92 1.32 -21.27
C LYS A 26 2.81 0.56 -20.27
N GLN A 27 3.35 -0.59 -20.70
CA GLN A 27 4.28 -1.37 -19.89
C GLN A 27 5.49 -0.51 -19.51
N LYS A 28 5.78 -0.44 -18.21
CA LYS A 28 6.93 0.33 -17.70
C LYS A 28 8.21 -0.38 -18.11
N LYS A 29 9.16 0.36 -18.69
CA LYS A 29 10.49 -0.18 -19.04
C LYS A 29 11.16 -0.79 -17.79
N PRO A 30 11.77 -1.99 -17.90
CA PRO A 30 12.51 -2.60 -16.79
C PRO A 30 13.62 -1.65 -16.32
N GLY A 31 13.84 -1.56 -15.01
CA GLY A 31 14.82 -0.64 -14.42
C GLY A 31 14.43 0.86 -14.43
N SER A 32 13.26 1.25 -14.95
CA SER A 32 12.78 2.64 -14.83
C SER A 32 12.68 3.07 -13.36
N ARG A 33 12.28 2.15 -12.47
CA ARG A 33 12.14 2.41 -11.04
C ARG A 33 13.47 2.59 -10.31
N SER A 34 14.55 1.94 -10.75
CA SER A 34 15.87 2.07 -10.13
C SER A 34 16.50 3.46 -10.33
N LYS A 35 16.05 4.20 -11.34
CA LYS A 35 16.49 5.58 -11.61
C LYS A 35 15.83 6.61 -10.70
N LEU A 36 14.70 6.28 -10.05
CA LEU A 36 14.02 7.19 -9.14
C LEU A 36 14.83 7.40 -7.85
N LYS A 37 15.16 8.65 -7.53
CA LYS A 37 15.86 9.02 -6.29
C LYS A 37 15.18 8.46 -5.04
N LYS A 38 13.85 8.49 -5.00
CA LYS A 38 13.04 7.95 -3.89
C LYS A 38 13.24 6.44 -3.70
N TYR A 39 13.30 5.68 -4.81
CA TYR A 39 13.52 4.23 -4.76
C TYR A 39 14.92 3.91 -4.24
N LYS A 40 15.95 4.58 -4.79
CA LYS A 40 17.32 4.41 -4.31
C LYS A 40 17.42 4.69 -2.81
N ARG A 41 16.79 5.78 -2.34
CA ARG A 41 16.76 6.16 -0.92
C ARG A 41 16.15 5.07 -0.03
N ALA A 42 15.02 4.50 -0.45
CA ALA A 42 14.32 3.46 0.31
C ALA A 42 15.07 2.12 0.35
N CYS A 43 15.89 1.82 -0.66
CA CYS A 43 16.63 0.56 -0.74
C CYS A 43 17.98 0.56 -0.01
N LEU A 44 18.48 1.71 0.47
CA LEU A 44 19.73 1.74 1.24
C LEU A 44 19.60 0.99 2.57
N THR A 45 20.70 0.33 2.96
CA THR A 45 20.80 -0.44 4.21
C THR A 45 20.44 0.38 5.44
N LYS A 46 20.84 1.66 5.49
CA LYS A 46 20.55 2.56 6.61
C LYS A 46 19.07 2.89 6.84
N HIS A 47 18.17 2.56 5.91
CA HIS A 47 16.73 2.76 6.06
C HIS A 47 15.95 1.43 6.07
N ARG A 48 16.65 0.30 6.27
CA ARG A 48 16.01 -1.01 6.35
C ARG A 48 15.23 -1.12 7.66
N ALA A 49 13.97 -1.50 7.54
CA ALA A 49 13.15 -1.89 8.68
C ALA A 49 13.43 -3.36 9.02
N LYS A 50 13.00 -3.79 10.21
CA LYS A 50 13.06 -5.20 10.59
C LYS A 50 12.22 -6.06 9.64
N ASP A 51 12.75 -7.23 9.33
CA ASP A 51 12.11 -8.21 8.47
C ASP A 51 11.05 -9.03 9.23
N LEU A 52 10.25 -9.79 8.48
CA LEU A 52 9.08 -10.50 9.03
C LEU A 52 9.46 -11.67 9.94
N ASP A 53 10.49 -12.41 9.56
CA ASP A 53 11.09 -13.51 10.30
C ASP A 53 11.63 -13.03 11.65
N GLN A 54 12.37 -11.93 11.66
CA GLN A 54 12.89 -11.33 12.89
C GLN A 54 11.75 -10.94 13.85
N ILE A 55 10.65 -10.41 13.33
CA ILE A 55 9.48 -10.05 14.14
C ILE A 55 8.78 -11.30 14.67
N GLN A 56 8.68 -12.38 13.90
CA GLN A 56 8.12 -13.66 14.34
C GLN A 56 8.94 -14.25 15.49
N ASP A 57 10.26 -14.24 15.37
CA ASP A 57 11.19 -14.69 16.41
C ASP A 57 11.06 -13.84 17.68
N ASP A 58 11.00 -12.52 17.54
CA ASP A 58 10.80 -11.60 18.67
C ASP A 58 9.47 -11.89 19.38
N ILE A 59 8.39 -12.15 18.63
CA ILE A 59 7.08 -12.53 19.19
C ILE A 59 7.15 -13.88 19.91
N ALA A 60 7.85 -14.87 19.34
CA ALA A 60 8.01 -16.20 19.95
C ALA A 60 8.75 -16.11 21.29
N LYS A 61 9.90 -15.42 21.31
CA LYS A 61 10.68 -15.17 22.54
C LYS A 61 9.87 -14.44 23.60
N ALA A 62 9.07 -13.46 23.19
CA ALA A 62 8.27 -12.68 24.13
C ALA A 62 7.15 -13.53 24.75
N LYS A 63 6.56 -14.47 24.00
CA LYS A 63 5.63 -15.47 24.54
C LYS A 63 6.30 -16.42 25.53
N GLU A 64 7.53 -16.85 25.25
CA GLU A 64 8.30 -17.75 26.13
C GLU A 64 8.69 -17.08 27.46
N THR A 65 9.09 -15.81 27.39
CA THR A 65 9.56 -15.06 28.56
C THR A 65 8.41 -14.58 29.45
N GLY A 66 7.17 -14.58 28.94
CA GLY A 66 5.99 -14.13 29.69
C GLY A 66 6.06 -12.66 30.12
N THR A 67 6.93 -11.87 29.52
CA THR A 67 7.07 -10.45 29.83
C THR A 67 5.88 -9.70 29.24
N ASP A 68 5.30 -8.81 30.04
CA ASP A 68 4.26 -7.92 29.54
C ASP A 68 4.89 -6.97 28.51
N LEU A 69 4.72 -7.32 27.24
CA LEU A 69 5.12 -6.54 26.07
C LEU A 69 4.64 -5.08 26.14
N SER A 70 3.61 -4.78 26.93
CA SER A 70 3.08 -3.42 27.06
C SER A 70 3.91 -2.50 27.96
N THR A 71 4.84 -3.04 28.76
CA THR A 71 5.61 -2.25 29.74
C THR A 71 7.07 -2.19 29.33
N MET A 72 7.38 -1.34 28.35
CA MET A 72 8.76 -0.95 28.05
C MET A 72 9.22 0.11 29.07
N PRO A 73 10.51 0.13 29.44
CA PRO A 73 11.04 1.20 30.27
C PRO A 73 10.87 2.55 29.56
N PHE A 74 10.65 3.59 30.36
CA PHE A 74 10.53 4.95 29.84
C PHE A 74 11.89 5.41 29.29
N ASP A 75 11.90 5.84 28.03
CA ASP A 75 13.09 6.34 27.34
C ASP A 75 12.75 7.64 26.61
N ASP A 76 13.47 8.70 26.97
CA ASP A 76 13.28 10.07 26.47
C ASP A 76 13.68 10.25 24.99
N GLU A 77 14.53 9.37 24.45
CA GLU A 77 14.97 9.44 23.05
C GLU A 77 13.91 8.90 22.07
N LEU A 78 12.92 8.14 22.57
CA LEU A 78 11.88 7.54 21.75
C LEU A 78 10.57 8.33 21.79
N PRO A 79 9.82 8.37 20.67
CA PRO A 79 8.55 9.08 20.64
C PRO A 79 7.57 8.43 21.62
N GLY A 80 6.89 9.26 22.41
CA GLY A 80 5.95 8.81 23.45
C GLY A 80 6.62 8.10 24.63
N GLY A 81 7.92 8.36 24.87
CA GLY A 81 8.64 7.78 26.01
C GLY A 81 8.83 6.27 25.90
N GLY A 82 8.74 5.69 24.70
CA GLY A 82 8.77 4.25 24.47
C GLY A 82 7.50 3.49 24.88
N GLN A 83 6.50 4.15 25.47
CA GLN A 83 5.32 3.51 26.06
C GLN A 83 4.31 3.01 25.00
N PHE A 84 4.11 3.76 23.91
CA PHE A 84 3.14 3.39 22.88
C PHE A 84 3.80 2.65 21.72
N TYR A 85 4.08 1.36 21.92
CA TYR A 85 4.79 0.54 20.95
C TYR A 85 3.91 -0.52 20.28
N CYS A 86 4.12 -0.74 18.98
CA CYS A 86 3.46 -1.79 18.19
C CYS A 86 4.47 -2.84 17.70
N PHE A 87 4.46 -4.02 18.31
CA PHE A 87 5.35 -5.14 18.02
C PHE A 87 5.32 -5.59 16.57
N GLU A 88 4.13 -5.82 16.02
CA GLU A 88 3.96 -6.38 14.69
C GLU A 88 4.55 -5.51 13.58
N THR A 89 4.60 -4.20 13.79
CA THR A 89 5.11 -3.24 12.81
C THR A 89 6.41 -2.57 13.24
N ASN A 90 6.96 -2.95 14.40
CA ASN A 90 8.15 -2.38 15.03
C ASN A 90 8.16 -0.84 15.00
N LYS A 91 7.08 -0.21 15.49
CA LYS A 91 6.90 1.25 15.44
C LYS A 91 6.49 1.80 16.80
N HIS A 92 7.10 2.92 17.16
CA HIS A 92 6.76 3.71 18.34
C HIS A 92 5.85 4.88 17.93
N PHE A 93 4.90 5.20 18.80
CA PHE A 93 3.93 6.26 18.62
C PHE A 93 4.00 7.24 19.79
N THR A 94 3.55 8.47 19.57
CA THR A 94 3.55 9.51 20.60
C THR A 94 2.41 9.33 21.61
N ASP A 95 1.24 8.90 21.14
CA ASP A 95 0.01 8.81 21.94
C ASP A 95 -0.68 7.44 21.81
N ASN A 96 -1.50 7.08 22.81
CA ASN A 96 -2.37 5.91 22.77
C ASN A 96 -3.37 5.98 21.58
N LYS A 97 -3.92 7.17 21.32
CA LYS A 97 -4.85 7.37 20.20
C LYS A 97 -4.19 7.02 18.86
N ALA A 98 -2.96 7.46 18.65
CA ALA A 98 -2.20 7.16 17.43
C ALA A 98 -1.96 5.65 17.25
N LEU A 99 -1.66 4.93 18.34
CA LEU A 99 -1.54 3.47 18.32
C LEU A 99 -2.88 2.81 17.97
N SER A 100 -3.98 3.28 18.56
CA SER A 100 -5.32 2.74 18.30
C SER A 100 -5.74 2.95 16.83
N ASP A 101 -5.39 4.09 16.24
CA ASP A 101 -5.70 4.41 14.86
C ASP A 101 -4.79 3.63 13.90
N HIS A 102 -3.51 3.43 14.24
CA HIS A 102 -2.58 2.56 13.51
C HIS A 102 -3.12 1.14 13.35
N LYS A 103 -3.67 0.56 14.41
CA LYS A 103 -4.28 -0.79 14.39
C LYS A 103 -5.48 -0.91 13.43
N LYS A 104 -6.16 0.20 13.12
CA LYS A 104 -7.30 0.21 12.18
C LYS A 104 -6.84 0.27 10.71
N THR A 105 -5.61 0.71 10.44
CA THR A 105 -5.11 0.93 9.09
C THR A 105 -4.99 -0.36 8.27
N ARG A 106 -5.10 -0.22 6.94
CA ARG A 106 -4.91 -1.34 6.00
C ARG A 106 -3.51 -1.94 6.08
N GLU A 107 -2.50 -1.11 6.34
CA GLU A 107 -1.10 -1.55 6.38
C GLU A 107 -0.85 -2.49 7.56
N TYR A 108 -1.38 -2.14 8.73
CA TYR A 108 -1.33 -3.00 9.92
C TYR A 108 -2.04 -4.32 9.65
N LYS A 109 -3.29 -4.28 9.16
CA LYS A 109 -4.05 -5.51 8.84
C LYS A 109 -3.32 -6.42 7.85
N ARG A 110 -2.63 -5.84 6.85
CA ARG A 110 -1.78 -6.60 5.91
C ARG A 110 -0.58 -7.23 6.62
N ARG A 111 0.06 -6.53 7.56
CA ARG A 111 1.20 -7.04 8.33
C ARG A 111 0.78 -8.18 9.26
N VAL A 112 -0.33 -8.02 10.00
CA VAL A 112 -0.92 -9.10 10.81
C VAL A 112 -1.12 -10.36 9.99
N LYS A 113 -1.67 -10.21 8.77
CA LYS A 113 -1.90 -11.37 7.89
C LYS A 113 -0.58 -12.06 7.52
N GLN A 114 0.44 -11.29 7.16
CA GLN A 114 1.77 -11.83 6.81
C GLN A 114 2.50 -12.48 7.99
N LEU A 115 2.21 -12.08 9.22
CA LEU A 115 2.78 -12.72 10.42
C LEU A 115 2.07 -14.02 10.81
N LYS A 116 0.84 -14.22 10.32
CA LYS A 116 0.04 -15.43 10.54
C LYS A 116 0.29 -16.53 9.51
N GLU A 117 0.77 -16.15 8.33
CA GLU A 117 1.26 -17.06 7.28
C GLU A 117 2.58 -17.70 7.74
#